data_AF-A0A954GQ80-F1
#
_entry.id   AF-A0A954GQ80-F1
#
_cell.length_a   1.000
_cell.length_b   1.000
_cell.length_c   1.000
_cell.angle_alpha   90.00
_cell.angle_beta   90.00
_cell.angle_gamma   90.00
#
_symmetry.space_group_name_H-M   'P 1'
#
loop_
_entity.id
_entity.type
_entity.pdbx_description
1 polymer ?
#
loop_
_entity_poly.entity_id
_entity_poly.type
_entity_poly.pdbx_seq_one_letter_code
_entity_poly.pdbx_strand_id
1 'polypeptide(L)'
;HGDHIDAHSGRVQLSAWLSDDDGKTWQGGLVLDERTGVSYPDGFQAPDGTIYISYDRNRALDGEILLARFTEEDILAKKLVGPNSQLKMLISRPMKGRR
;
A
#
# COMPACT_ATOMS: atom_id res chain seq x y z
N HIS A 1 3.13 22.63 -6.36
CA HIS A 1 4.20 21.91 -7.08
C HIS A 1 4.06 20.45 -6.68
N GLY A 2 3.31 19.68 -7.46
CA GLY A 2 3.16 18.23 -7.30
C GLY A 2 3.91 17.59 -8.44
N ASP A 3 4.97 16.85 -8.15
CA ASP A 3 5.78 16.21 -9.17
C ASP A 3 4.94 15.18 -9.93
N HIS A 4 5.08 15.20 -11.25
CA HIS A 4 4.33 14.40 -12.21
C HIS A 4 4.41 12.90 -11.89
N ILE A 5 3.25 12.31 -11.54
CA ILE A 5 3.09 10.88 -11.26
C ILE A 5 3.00 10.05 -12.57
N ASP A 6 2.92 10.71 -13.73
CA ASP A 6 2.60 10.07 -15.03
C ASP A 6 3.79 9.42 -15.77
N ALA A 7 4.98 9.33 -15.16
CA ALA A 7 6.16 8.76 -15.81
C ALA A 7 6.49 7.31 -15.43
N HIS A 8 5.55 6.58 -14.82
CA HIS A 8 5.82 5.24 -14.32
C HIS A 8 5.35 4.17 -15.33
N SER A 9 6.30 3.54 -16.03
CA SER A 9 6.02 2.35 -16.81
C SER A 9 5.85 1.14 -15.87
N GLY A 10 4.61 0.64 -15.74
CA GLY A 10 4.29 -0.56 -14.96
C GLY A 10 3.62 -0.28 -13.61
N ARG A 11 3.32 -1.35 -12.86
CA ARG A 11 2.72 -1.25 -11.53
C ARG A 11 3.80 -1.07 -10.47
N VAL A 12 3.92 0.16 -9.99
CA VAL A 12 4.95 0.59 -9.04
C VAL A 12 4.33 1.58 -8.05
N GLN A 13 4.96 1.75 -6.88
CA GLN A 13 4.58 2.76 -5.89
C GLN A 13 3.10 2.70 -5.48
N LEU A 14 2.66 1.53 -5.00
CA LEU A 14 1.33 1.42 -4.40
C LEU A 14 1.24 2.41 -3.24
N SER A 15 0.31 3.36 -3.32
CA SER A 15 0.19 4.47 -2.36
C SER A 15 -1.25 4.70 -1.93
N ALA A 16 -1.42 5.18 -0.70
CA ALA A 16 -2.69 5.54 -0.11
C ALA A 16 -2.89 7.06 -0.15
N TRP A 17 -4.10 7.47 -0.51
CA TRP A 17 -4.55 8.86 -0.63
C TRP A 17 -5.93 8.98 -0.01
N LEU A 18 -6.24 10.16 0.54
CA LEU A 18 -7.54 10.49 1.11
C LEU A 18 -8.24 11.54 0.28
N SER A 19 -9.56 11.46 0.25
CA SER A 19 -10.43 12.50 -0.28
C SER A 19 -11.50 12.79 0.77
N ASP A 20 -11.75 14.06 1.04
CA ASP A 20 -12.77 14.57 1.96
C ASP A 20 -13.93 15.27 1.20
N ASP A 21 -13.93 15.23 -0.12
CA ASP A 21 -14.84 15.95 -1.00
C ASP A 21 -15.53 15.05 -2.05
N ASP A 22 -15.82 13.82 -1.65
CA ASP A 22 -16.44 12.77 -2.47
C ASP A 22 -15.62 12.43 -3.73
N GLY A 23 -14.30 12.38 -3.60
CA GLY A 23 -13.37 11.94 -4.65
C GLY A 23 -12.98 13.01 -5.66
N LYS A 24 -13.26 14.30 -5.41
CA LYS A 24 -12.92 15.39 -6.34
C LYS A 24 -11.46 15.80 -6.21
N THR A 25 -10.93 15.83 -5.00
CA THR A 25 -9.53 16.11 -4.72
C THR A 25 -8.94 15.04 -3.80
N TRP A 26 -7.61 14.92 -3.85
CA TRP A 26 -6.87 13.88 -3.14
C TRP A 26 -5.66 14.48 -2.43
N GLN A 27 -5.46 14.06 -1.18
CA GLN A 27 -4.38 14.49 -0.32
C GLN A 27 -3.61 13.31 0.28
N GLY A 28 -2.39 13.60 0.74
CA GLY A 28 -1.48 12.60 1.30
C GLY A 28 -0.48 12.06 0.27
N GLY A 29 -0.51 10.74 0.06
CA GLY A 29 0.47 10.01 -0.74
C GLY A 29 1.44 9.18 0.09
N LEU A 30 0.93 8.39 1.05
CA LEU A 30 1.75 7.42 1.77
C LEU A 30 2.07 6.25 0.85
N VAL A 31 3.35 6.05 0.52
CA VAL A 31 3.81 4.89 -0.27
C VAL A 31 3.79 3.65 0.63
N LEU A 32 2.92 2.69 0.30
CA LEU A 32 2.79 1.41 0.99
C LEU A 32 3.87 0.42 0.55
N ASP A 33 4.19 0.43 -0.74
CA ASP A 33 5.26 -0.37 -1.32
C ASP A 33 5.83 0.29 -2.58
N GLU A 34 7.10 0.67 -2.53
CA GLU A 34 7.86 1.29 -3.61
C GLU A 34 8.28 0.30 -4.71
N ARG A 35 8.20 -1.01 -4.44
CA ARG A 35 8.74 -2.05 -5.32
C ARG A 35 7.91 -2.18 -6.60
N THR A 36 8.53 -2.73 -7.64
CA THR A 36 7.86 -3.10 -8.89
C THR A 36 7.02 -4.36 -8.71
N GLY A 37 5.99 -4.50 -9.56
CA GLY A 37 5.15 -5.68 -9.63
C GLY A 37 4.15 -5.80 -8.49
N VAL A 38 3.88 -4.70 -7.78
CA VAL A 38 2.89 -4.61 -6.70
C VAL A 38 1.51 -4.37 -7.31
N SER A 39 0.50 -5.17 -6.95
CA SER A 39 -0.82 -5.08 -7.57
C SER A 39 -1.98 -5.43 -6.64
N TYR A 40 -3.19 -5.12 -7.14
CA TYR A 40 -4.48 -5.59 -6.61
C TYR A 40 -4.65 -5.34 -5.10
N PRO A 41 -4.57 -4.09 -4.64
CA PRO A 41 -4.88 -3.77 -3.25
C PRO A 41 -6.36 -4.06 -2.96
N ASP A 42 -6.62 -4.65 -1.80
CA ASP A 42 -7.95 -4.77 -1.21
C ASP A 42 -7.85 -4.56 0.30
N GLY A 43 -8.88 -4.01 0.93
CA GLY A 43 -8.76 -3.63 2.33
C GLY A 43 -10.02 -3.16 3.02
N PHE A 44 -9.88 -2.91 4.31
CA PHE A 44 -10.96 -2.43 5.17
C PHE A 44 -10.42 -1.45 6.22
N GLN A 45 -11.27 -0.54 6.68
CA GLN A 45 -11.01 0.30 7.84
C GLN A 45 -11.74 -0.28 9.05
N ALA A 46 -11.01 -0.53 10.13
CA ALA A 46 -11.54 -1.00 11.39
C ALA A 46 -12.24 0.13 12.16
N PRO A 47 -13.12 -0.18 13.13
CA PRO A 47 -13.80 0.85 13.93
C PRO A 47 -12.88 1.77 14.74
N ASP A 48 -11.63 1.37 14.99
CA ASP A 48 -10.62 2.18 15.68
C ASP A 48 -9.85 3.14 14.74
N GLY A 49 -10.23 3.19 13.46
CA GLY A 49 -9.59 4.02 12.43
C GLY A 49 -8.41 3.33 11.72
N THR A 50 -8.02 2.13 12.14
CA THR A 50 -6.92 1.40 11.49
C THR A 50 -7.34 0.92 10.09
N ILE A 51 -6.53 1.23 9.08
CA ILE A 51 -6.71 0.79 7.71
C ILE A 51 -5.79 -0.42 7.44
N TYR A 52 -6.37 -1.48 6.90
CA TYR A 52 -5.67 -2.70 6.51
C TYR A 52 -5.78 -2.88 5.01
N ILE A 53 -4.65 -2.89 4.31
CA ILE A 53 -4.57 -3.15 2.86
C ILE A 53 -3.75 -4.40 2.62
N SER A 54 -4.38 -5.44 2.07
CA SER A 54 -3.69 -6.58 1.48
C SER A 54 -3.39 -6.34 0.01
N TYR A 55 -2.27 -6.85 -0.49
CA TYR A 55 -1.89 -6.71 -1.90
C TYR A 55 -0.93 -7.82 -2.33
N ASP A 56 -0.84 -8.06 -3.64
CA ASP A 56 0.13 -9.01 -4.19
C ASP A 56 1.41 -8.31 -4.68
N ARG A 57 2.50 -9.05 -4.71
CA ARG A 57 3.73 -8.64 -5.37
C ARG A 57 4.32 -9.77 -6.20
N ASN A 58 4.72 -9.43 -7.43
CA ASN A 58 5.43 -10.31 -8.36
C ASN A 58 4.73 -11.67 -8.51
N ARG A 59 3.43 -11.64 -8.84
CA ARG A 59 2.56 -12.82 -8.88
C ARG A 59 3.13 -14.05 -9.61
N ALA A 60 3.85 -13.85 -10.71
CA ALA A 60 4.43 -14.93 -11.52
C ALA A 60 5.80 -15.43 -11.00
N LEU A 61 6.44 -14.69 -10.11
CA LEU A 61 7.78 -14.97 -9.60
C LEU A 61 7.72 -15.24 -8.09
N ASP A 62 7.79 -14.18 -7.29
CA ASP A 62 7.83 -14.29 -5.83
C ASP A 62 6.48 -14.75 -5.25
N GLY A 63 5.36 -14.35 -5.88
CA GLY A 63 4.01 -14.73 -5.44
C GLY A 63 3.67 -14.28 -4.03
N GLU A 64 4.17 -13.12 -3.60
CA GLU A 64 3.96 -12.62 -2.23
C GLU A 64 2.55 -12.07 -2.08
N ILE A 65 1.94 -12.35 -0.93
CA ILE A 65 0.77 -11.63 -0.42
C ILE A 65 1.24 -10.88 0.82
N LEU A 66 1.00 -9.57 0.84
CA LEU A 66 1.50 -8.63 1.84
C LEU A 66 0.35 -7.87 2.49
N LEU A 67 0.59 -7.33 3.68
CA LEU A 67 -0.30 -6.45 4.42
C LEU A 67 0.40 -5.13 4.73
N ALA A 68 -0.32 -4.03 4.56
CA ALA A 68 -0.03 -2.74 5.16
C ALA A 68 -1.12 -2.42 6.19
N ARG A 69 -0.70 -1.98 7.38
CA ARG A 69 -1.55 -1.52 8.48
C ARG A 69 -1.15 -0.09 8.83
N PHE A 70 -2.05 0.87 8.69
CA PHE A 70 -1.76 2.30 8.87
C PHE A 70 -3.03 3.07 9.23
N THR A 71 -2.93 4.38 9.43
CA THR A 71 -4.07 5.26 9.72
C THR A 71 -4.15 6.43 8.74
N GLU A 72 -5.24 7.21 8.80
CA GLU A 72 -5.38 8.44 8.00
C GLU A 72 -4.29 9.46 8.32
N GLU A 73 -3.85 9.56 9.58
CA GLU A 73 -2.74 10.42 9.99
C GLU A 73 -1.43 10.02 9.28
N ASP A 74 -1.18 8.72 9.09
CA ASP A 74 -0.01 8.25 8.33
C ASP A 74 -0.09 8.69 6.86
N ILE A 75 -1.30 8.67 6.27
CA ILE A 75 -1.54 9.12 4.88
C ILE A 75 -1.23 10.60 4.74
N LEU A 76 -1.76 11.42 5.65
CA LEU A 76 -1.58 12.87 5.63
C LEU A 76 -0.11 13.26 5.93
N ALA A 77 0.54 12.55 6.84
CA ALA A 77 1.96 12.75 7.16
C ALA A 77 2.91 12.21 6.08
N LYS A 78 2.41 11.39 5.14
CA LYS A 78 3.17 10.69 4.08
C LYS A 78 4.28 9.77 4.63
N LYS A 79 4.15 9.38 5.90
CA LYS A 79 5.07 8.50 6.63
C LYS A 79 4.34 7.89 7.81
N LEU A 80 4.83 6.75 8.30
CA LEU A 80 4.30 6.12 9.51
C LEU A 80 4.60 7.00 10.73
N VAL A 81 3.56 7.40 11.44
CA VAL A 81 3.59 8.14 12.71
C VAL A 81 2.84 7.38 13.80
N GLY A 82 1.95 6.45 13.44
CA GLY A 82 1.23 5.60 14.37
C GLY A 82 2.11 4.52 15.01
N PRO A 83 1.95 4.22 16.32
CA PRO A 83 2.78 3.24 17.02
C PRO A 83 2.55 1.80 16.54
N ASN A 84 1.39 1.54 15.95
CA ASN A 84 1.04 0.23 15.39
C ASN A 84 1.19 0.19 13.87
N SER A 85 1.58 1.27 13.21
CA SER A 85 1.62 1.29 11.76
C SER A 85 2.80 0.47 11.23
N GLN A 86 2.57 -0.32 10.19
CA GLN A 86 3.56 -1.20 9.60
C GLN A 86 3.25 -1.48 8.13
N LEU A 87 4.27 -1.43 7.28
CA LEU A 87 4.17 -1.72 5.85
C LEU A 87 4.85 -3.05 5.51
N LYS A 88 4.49 -3.62 4.34
CA LYS A 88 5.17 -4.77 3.72
C LYS A 88 5.24 -6.00 4.65
N MET A 89 4.22 -6.23 5.46
CA MET A 89 4.11 -7.42 6.32
C MET A 89 3.79 -8.64 5.46
N LEU A 90 4.67 -9.65 5.45
CA LEU A 90 4.43 -10.88 4.67
C LEU A 90 3.27 -11.69 5.27
N ILE A 91 2.20 -11.90 4.51
CA ILE A 91 1.13 -12.85 4.83
C ILE A 91 1.53 -14.24 4.35
N SER A 92 1.88 -14.37 3.06
CA SER A 92 2.23 -15.65 2.46
C SER A 92 3.11 -15.49 1.22
N ARG A 93 3.81 -16.57 0.88
CA ARG A 93 4.53 -16.75 -0.38
C ARG A 93 4.63 -18.25 -0.69
N PRO A 94 4.82 -18.66 -1.96
CA PRO A 94 5.04 -20.04 -2.33
C PRO A 94 6.29 -20.60 -1.63
N MET A 95 6.22 -21.86 -1.20
CA MET A 95 7.41 -22.57 -0.74
C MET A 95 8.34 -22.83 -1.93
N LYS A 96 9.66 -22.66 -1.75
CA LYS A 96 10.61 -23.22 -2.71
C LYS A 96 10.38 -24.73 -2.75
N GLY A 97 10.02 -25.27 -3.91
CA GLY A 97 9.83 -26.71 -4.08
C GLY A 97 11.03 -27.46 -3.50
N ARG A 98 10.77 -28.44 -2.63
CA ARG A 98 11.79 -29.43 -2.27
C ARG A 98 12.15 -30.13 -3.58
N ARG A 99 13.34 -29.82 -4.11
CA ARG A 99 13.95 -30.64 -5.15
C ARG A 99 14.24 -32.02 -4.58
#